data_AF-A0A3B9M6G0-F1
#
_entry.id   AF-A0A3B9M6G0-F1
#
_cell.length_a   1.000
_cell.length_b   1.000
_cell.length_c   1.000
_cell.angle_alpha   90.00
_cell.angle_beta   90.00
_cell.angle_gamma   90.00
#
_symmetry.space_group_name_H-M   'P 1'
#
loop_
_entity.id
_entity.type
_entity.pdbx_description
1 polymer ?
#
loop_
_entity_poly.entity_id
_entity_poly.type
_entity_poly.pdbx_seq_one_letter_code
_entity_poly.pdbx_strand_id
1 'polypeptide(L)' 'LGVALLPRTAVAREVEGRTLCLVPMKDAPPMHNSIVAYRRRDAGKPEGIVAAFLALLIPSPRRREG' A
#
# COMPACT_ATOMS: atom_id res chain seq x y z
N LEU A 1 19.13 -20.12 3.42
CA LEU A 1 18.67 -18.72 3.61
C LEU A 1 17.62 -18.44 2.54
N GLY A 2 16.42 -17.98 2.89
CA GLY A 2 15.35 -17.71 1.92
C GLY A 2 15.24 -16.22 1.61
N VAL A 3 14.85 -15.88 0.38
CA VAL A 3 14.52 -14.51 -0.05
C VAL A 3 13.12 -14.53 -0.64
N ALA A 4 12.32 -13.51 -0.35
CA ALA A 4 10.96 -13.38 -0.86
C ALA A 4 10.66 -11.92 -1.26
N LEU A 5 9.77 -11.76 -2.24
CA LEU A 5 9.20 -10.48 -2.61
C LEU A 5 7.95 -10.22 -1.80
N LEU A 6 7.98 -9.19 -0.95
CA LEU A 6 6.89 -8.87 -0.02
C LEU A 6 6.54 -7.37 -0.12
N PRO A 7 5.26 -7.00 0.06
CA PRO A 7 4.89 -5.60 0.22
C PRO A 7 5.63 -5.00 1.43
N ARG A 8 6.26 -3.83 1.26
CA ARG A 8 7.00 -3.16 2.33
C ARG A 8 6.14 -2.93 3.59
N THR A 9 4.85 -2.68 3.41
CA THR A 9 3.89 -2.50 4.50
C THR A 9 3.64 -3.77 5.31
N ALA A 10 3.78 -4.95 4.71
CA ALA A 10 3.52 -6.23 5.37
C ALA A 10 4.68 -6.67 6.29
N VAL A 11 5.89 -6.11 6.09
CA VAL A 11 7.12 -6.49 6.82
C VAL A 11 7.78 -5.31 7.55
N ALA A 12 7.06 -4.21 7.71
CA ALA A 12 7.64 -2.96 8.23
C ALA A 12 8.21 -3.15 9.65
N ARG A 13 7.50 -3.88 10.51
CA ARG A 13 7.89 -4.12 11.90
C ARG A 13 9.09 -5.07 12.00
N GLU A 14 9.16 -6.05 11.13
CA GLU A 14 10.24 -7.04 11.09
C GLU A 14 11.55 -6.40 10.63
N VAL A 15 11.47 -5.49 9.67
CA VAL A 15 12.60 -4.68 9.21
C VAL A 15 13.05 -3.71 10.31
N GLU A 16 12.11 -3.02 10.97
CA GLU A 16 12.42 -2.14 12.11
C GLU A 16 13.05 -2.92 13.27
N GLY A 17 12.52 -4.11 13.57
CA GLY A 17 13.02 -5.03 14.59
C GLY A 17 14.23 -5.86 14.16
N ARG A 18 14.78 -5.65 12.95
CA ARG A 18 15.98 -6.33 12.41
C ARG A 18 15.88 -7.86 12.36
N THR A 19 14.66 -8.39 12.33
CA THR A 19 14.40 -9.82 12.09
C THR A 19 14.35 -10.14 10.60
N LEU A 20 14.11 -9.12 9.77
CA LEU A 20 14.29 -9.15 8.32
C LEU A 20 15.21 -8.00 7.89
N CYS A 21 15.86 -8.16 6.73
CA CYS A 21 16.60 -7.10 6.07
C CYS A 21 16.09 -6.86 4.65
N LEU A 22 16.19 -5.62 4.19
CA LEU A 22 15.86 -5.27 2.80
C LEU A 22 17.04 -5.62 1.90
N VAL A 23 16.76 -6.32 0.81
CA VAL A 23 17.75 -6.67 -0.21
C VAL A 23 17.53 -5.79 -1.44
N PRO A 24 18.50 -4.96 -1.86
CA PRO A 24 18.37 -4.14 -3.05
C PRO A 24 18.34 -5.03 -4.30
N MET A 25 17.37 -4.81 -5.19
CA MET A 25 17.29 -5.47 -6.48
C MET A 25 17.83 -4.56 -7.58
N LYS A 26 18.76 -5.08 -8.38
CA LYS A 26 19.46 -4.33 -9.43
C LYS A 26 18.63 -4.16 -10.71
N ASP A 27 17.78 -5.13 -11.03
CA ASP A 27 17.08 -5.21 -12.32
C ASP A 27 15.56 -5.42 -12.13
N ALA A 28 14.99 -4.90 -11.04
CA ALA A 28 13.57 -5.02 -10.77
C ALA A 28 12.75 -4.10 -11.70
N PRO A 29 11.77 -4.62 -12.46
CA PRO A 29 10.81 -3.76 -13.14
C PRO A 29 9.99 -2.97 -12.09
N PRO A 30 9.35 -1.84 -12.47
CA PRO A 30 8.47 -1.11 -11.56
C PRO A 30 7.40 -2.05 -10.98
N MET A 31 7.48 -2.33 -9.67
CA MET A 31 6.51 -3.16 -8.98
C MET A 31 5.36 -2.29 -8.49
N HIS A 32 4.18 -2.45 -9.09
CA HIS A 32 2.97 -1.72 -8.73
C HIS A 32 2.07 -2.57 -7.83
N ASN A 33 2.01 -2.24 -6.54
CA ASN A 33 1.06 -2.82 -5.60
C ASN A 33 -0.02 -1.79 -5.26
N SER A 34 -1.09 -1.77 -6.05
CA SER A 34 -2.23 -0.87 -5.84
C SER A 34 -3.19 -1.46 -4.80
N ILE A 35 -3.33 -0.78 -3.66
CA ILE A 35 -4.40 -1.06 -2.69
C ILE A 35 -5.59 -0.20 -3.07
N VAL A 36 -6.74 -0.82 -3.34
CA VAL A 36 -7.94 -0.16 -3.86
C VAL A 36 -9.17 -0.48 -3.02
N ALA A 37 -10.10 0.48 -2.91
CA ALA A 37 -11.41 0.25 -2.33
C ALA A 37 -12.42 -0.13 -3.42
N TYR A 38 -13.05 -1.29 -3.27
CA TYR A 38 -14.12 -1.73 -4.16
C TYR A 38 -15.50 -1.44 -3.55
N ARG A 39 -16.42 -0.97 -4.39
CA ARG A 39 -17.85 -0.86 -4.07
C ARG A 39 -18.68 -1.44 -5.21
N ARG A 40 -19.79 -2.08 -4.86
CA ARG A 40 -20.80 -2.52 -5.83
C ARG A 40 -21.27 -1.34 -6.68
N ARG A 41 -21.40 -1.57 -7.99
CA ARG A 41 -21.82 -0.53 -8.95
C ARG A 41 -23.27 -0.09 -8.74
N ASP A 42 -24.12 -1.00 -8.28
CA ASP A 42 -25.56 -0.80 -8.07
C ASP A 42 -25.92 -0.31 -6.65
N ALA A 43 -24.92 -0.09 -5.78
CA ALA A 43 -25.15 0.39 -4.41
C ALA A 43 -25.43 1.91 -4.30
N GLY A 44 -25.72 2.57 -5.42
CA GLY A 44 -25.98 4.01 -5.46
C GLY A 44 -24.75 4.89 -5.14
N LYS A 45 -25.02 6.17 -4.88
CA LYS A 45 -24.02 7.16 -4.47
C LYS A 45 -23.57 6.87 -3.04
N PRO A 46 -22.27 6.96 -2.70
CA PRO A 46 -21.84 6.80 -1.33
C PRO A 46 -22.37 7.98 -0.48
N GLU A 47 -22.94 7.67 0.67
CA GLU A 47 -23.50 8.63 1.62
C GLU A 47 -23.00 8.35 3.05
N GLY A 48 -23.17 9.33 3.95
CA GLY A 48 -22.81 9.23 5.36
C GLY A 48 -21.39 8.72 5.59
N ILE A 49 -21.25 7.70 6.43
CA ILE A 49 -19.96 7.13 6.84
C ILE A 49 -19.18 6.57 5.64
N VAL A 50 -19.86 6.00 4.64
CA VAL A 50 -19.21 5.46 3.44
C VAL A 50 -18.59 6.59 2.62
N ALA A 51 -19.30 7.70 2.45
CA ALA A 51 -18.76 8.88 1.77
C ALA A 51 -17.55 9.46 2.53
N ALA A 52 -17.67 9.60 3.85
CA ALA A 52 -16.59 10.09 4.70
C ALA A 52 -15.35 9.20 4.62
N PHE A 53 -15.53 7.87 4.70
CA PHE A 53 -14.44 6.92 4.58
C PHE A 53 -13.75 7.00 3.21
N LEU A 54 -14.52 7.03 2.12
CA LEU A 54 -13.94 7.15 0.78
C LEU A 54 -13.18 8.47 0.59
N ALA A 55 -13.61 9.55 1.23
CA ALA A 55 -12.89 10.82 1.23
C ALA A 55 -11.51 10.71 1.91
N LEU A 56 -11.37 9.87 2.95
CA LEU A 56 -10.08 9.60 3.59
C LEU A 56 -9.10 8.82 2.70
N LEU A 57 -9.61 8.12 1.69
CA LEU A 57 -8.79 7.32 0.76
C LEU A 57 -8.30 8.13 -0.46
N ILE A 58 -8.74 9.37 -0.63
CA ILE A 58 -8.29 10.23 -1.73
C ILE A 58 -6.78 10.50 -1.55
N PRO A 59 -5.94 10.25 -2.57
CA PRO A 59 -4.51 10.41 -2.43
C PRO A 59 -4.15 11.83 -2.03
N SER A 60 -3.50 12.01 -0.87
CA SER A 60 -2.71 13.21 -0.65
C SER A 60 -1.50 13.20 -1.59
N PRO A 61 -1.05 14.37 -2.10
CA PRO A 61 0.15 14.45 -2.90
C PRO A 61 1.30 13.78 -2.15
N ARG A 62 1.87 12.75 -2.77
CA ARG A 62 2.96 11.94 -2.20
C ARG A 62 4.11 12.89 -1.88
N ARG A 63 4.38 13.15 -0.59
CA ARG A 63 5.52 13.95 -0.15
C ARG A 63 6.77 13.24 -0.68
N ARG A 64 7.45 13.83 -1.67
CA ARG A 64 8.75 13.34 -2.13
C ARG A 64 9.74 13.61 -1.01
N GLU A 65 10.06 12.60 -0.22
CA GLU A 65 11.32 12.59 0.52
C GLU A 65 12.43 12.37 -0.50
N GLY A 66 13.31 13.37 -0.61
CA GLY A 66 14.59 13.28 -1.31
C GLY A 66 15.70 12.90 -0.34
#